data_AF-A0AAD4MP67-F1
#
_entry.id   AF-A0AAD4MP67-F1
#
_cell.length_a   1.000
_cell.length_b   1.000
_cell.length_c   1.000
_cell.angle_alpha   90.00
_cell.angle_beta   90.00
_cell.angle_gamma   90.00
#
_symmetry.space_group_name_H-M   'P 1'
#
loop_
_entity.id
_entity.type
_entity.pdbx_description
1 polymer ?
#
loop_
_entity_poly.entity_id
_entity_poly.type
_entity_poly.pdbx_seq_one_letter_code
_entity_poly.pdbx_strand_id
1 'polypeptide(L)'
;MDEWCSSLPSSSNSAEGSVHSGQVGIEDHKISDSDSFLYSQRMLQTDFENFKRIVQNAPPGCLALCVILGYTRPGKDNRPTNIRLKEIQAESPLRLSVWPTVMAQIAMSLIQVLGIHEESKCKSNRDLCRLMLKLEQPFYELFNVVMDLFSRTWREMHANVDDLQKVLSVVHDQFERAMATNPNSLEELDKLLQKKLSYFNMQKLWERERIEQEVLELNSATIQSLREYLRPSIEQLVMRRKKNFLKKGMVFTGKHSASGKLSQLAKDQQLWYWELEENERHLCYMDCKVGGKQKELDFSSQKKVVIANIRRIIYGQEYNNRVHQRFDIKLSSKKNQLSSLLKCGLCIEINEDIRNTNNLDEEYYLSTNNESELTAFLDGLQCLINPDVALQTPAMKAEIESLLNLEVRVRLLDMPQRNTASDIPIPPLPMDFSWIPADKFF
;
A
#
# COMPACT_ATOMS: atom_id res chain seq x y z
N MET A 1 -8.88 -31.31 42.11
CA MET A 1 -8.86 -31.89 40.76
C MET A 1 -10.09 -32.74 40.46
N ASP A 2 -10.95 -33.06 41.44
CA ASP A 2 -12.21 -33.81 41.18
C ASP A 2 -13.52 -32.99 41.27
N GLU A 3 -13.48 -31.72 41.69
CA GLU A 3 -14.72 -30.92 41.85
C GLU A 3 -15.25 -30.28 40.55
N TRP A 4 -14.51 -30.35 39.44
CA TRP A 4 -14.92 -29.71 38.18
C TRP A 4 -15.87 -30.57 37.33
N CYS A 5 -16.04 -31.86 37.64
CA CYS A 5 -16.86 -32.77 36.85
C CYS A 5 -18.26 -33.05 37.43
N SER A 6 -18.61 -32.51 38.61
CA SER A 6 -19.80 -32.99 39.36
C SER A 6 -21.02 -32.06 39.35
N SER A 7 -21.12 -31.07 38.46
CA SER A 7 -22.28 -30.17 38.40
C SER A 7 -22.89 -30.09 37.00
N LEU A 8 -23.62 -31.14 36.62
CA LEU A 8 -24.67 -31.09 35.58
C LEU A 8 -25.97 -31.63 36.20
N PRO A 9 -27.12 -30.94 36.05
CA PRO A 9 -28.37 -31.40 36.62
C PRO A 9 -28.93 -32.57 35.81
N SER A 10 -29.32 -33.64 36.49
CA SER A 10 -30.05 -34.78 35.95
C SER A 10 -31.49 -34.38 35.61
N SER A 11 -31.84 -34.33 34.32
CA SER A 11 -33.22 -34.09 33.87
C SER A 11 -34.04 -35.38 33.96
N SER A 12 -34.97 -35.41 34.91
CA SER A 12 -36.04 -36.40 35.01
C SER A 12 -37.09 -36.17 33.91
N ASN A 13 -37.34 -37.21 33.11
CA ASN A 13 -38.42 -37.28 32.13
C ASN A 13 -39.80 -37.30 32.82
N SER A 14 -40.67 -36.37 32.44
CA SER A 14 -42.12 -36.57 32.50
C SER A 14 -42.71 -36.25 31.13
N ALA A 15 -43.27 -37.29 30.52
CA ALA A 15 -43.93 -37.29 29.24
C ALA A 15 -45.29 -36.56 29.31
N GLU A 16 -45.64 -35.88 28.22
CA GLU A 16 -46.96 -35.94 27.59
C GLU A 16 -46.90 -35.21 26.24
N GLY A 17 -47.37 -35.89 25.19
CA GLY A 17 -47.40 -35.38 23.82
C GLY A 17 -48.79 -35.54 23.21
N SER A 18 -49.10 -34.67 22.24
CA SER A 18 -50.14 -34.78 21.20
C SER A 18 -50.08 -33.45 20.39
N VAL A 19 -50.17 -33.32 19.07
CA VAL A 19 -50.40 -34.20 17.91
C VAL A 19 -50.18 -33.35 16.62
N HIS A 20 -49.80 -34.01 15.51
CA HIS A 20 -49.90 -33.60 14.08
C HIS A 20 -49.06 -32.39 13.60
N SER A 21 -48.57 -32.30 12.36
CA SER A 21 -48.41 -33.18 11.18
C SER A 21 -47.76 -32.28 10.09
N GLY A 22 -46.81 -32.77 9.29
CA GLY A 22 -46.39 -32.09 8.06
C GLY A 22 -44.93 -32.29 7.67
N GLN A 23 -44.68 -33.18 6.70
CA GLN A 23 -43.41 -33.37 6.01
C GLN A 23 -42.99 -32.10 5.23
N VAL A 24 -41.69 -31.77 5.20
CA VAL A 24 -40.85 -31.65 3.99
C VAL A 24 -39.38 -31.76 4.44
N GLY A 25 -38.58 -32.55 3.73
CA GLY A 25 -37.24 -32.95 4.13
C GLY A 25 -36.18 -31.86 4.02
N ILE A 26 -35.29 -31.87 5.02
CA ILE A 26 -33.89 -31.50 4.94
C ILE A 26 -33.17 -32.65 5.66
N GLU A 27 -32.23 -33.31 4.99
CA GLU A 27 -31.36 -34.30 5.63
C GLU A 27 -30.45 -33.59 6.64
N ASP A 28 -30.98 -33.39 7.85
CA ASP A 28 -30.17 -33.08 9.02
C ASP A 28 -29.39 -34.35 9.37
N HIS A 29 -28.10 -34.38 9.00
CA HIS A 29 -27.14 -35.25 9.66
C HIS A 29 -27.11 -34.85 11.14
N LYS A 30 -27.98 -35.48 11.94
CA LYS A 30 -27.88 -35.52 13.40
C LYS A 30 -26.55 -36.19 13.72
N ILE A 31 -25.54 -35.38 13.99
CA ILE A 31 -24.35 -35.80 14.74
C ILE A 31 -24.90 -36.44 16.00
N SER A 32 -24.59 -37.73 16.20
CA SER A 32 -25.04 -38.45 17.39
C SER A 32 -24.48 -37.73 18.64
N ASP A 33 -25.26 -37.62 19.71
CA ASP A 33 -24.78 -37.01 20.97
C ASP A 33 -23.49 -37.69 21.48
N SER A 34 -23.28 -38.96 21.13
CA SER A 34 -22.04 -39.70 21.34
C SER A 34 -20.85 -39.16 20.54
N ASP A 35 -21.02 -38.78 19.28
CA ASP A 35 -19.94 -38.23 18.44
C ASP A 35 -19.55 -36.82 18.89
N SER A 36 -20.53 -36.00 19.30
CA SER A 36 -20.30 -34.68 19.90
C SER A 36 -19.53 -34.78 21.23
N PHE A 37 -19.89 -35.76 22.07
CA PHE A 37 -19.21 -36.03 23.34
C PHE A 37 -17.76 -36.51 23.12
N LEU A 38 -17.54 -37.47 22.22
CA LEU A 38 -16.21 -37.97 21.88
C LEU A 38 -15.32 -36.91 21.24
N TYR A 39 -15.90 -36.05 20.40
CA TYR A 39 -15.21 -34.89 19.82
C TYR A 39 -14.77 -33.89 20.91
N SER A 40 -15.66 -33.59 21.85
CA SER A 40 -15.36 -32.70 22.98
C SER A 40 -14.27 -33.27 23.90
N GLN A 41 -14.28 -34.58 24.14
CA GLN A 41 -13.27 -35.26 24.96
C GLN A 41 -11.87 -35.25 24.32
N ARG A 42 -11.78 -35.47 23.00
CA ARG A 42 -10.50 -35.39 22.25
C ARG A 42 -9.92 -33.97 22.25
N MET A 43 -10.78 -32.96 22.12
CA MET A 43 -10.35 -31.56 22.19
C MET A 43 -9.80 -31.22 23.57
N LEU A 44 -10.47 -31.66 24.64
CA LEU A 44 -10.01 -31.44 26.02
C LEU A 44 -8.67 -32.13 26.31
N GLN A 45 -8.45 -33.34 25.79
CA GLN A 45 -7.16 -34.03 25.89
C GLN A 45 -6.05 -33.28 25.15
N THR A 46 -6.35 -32.74 23.97
CA THR A 46 -5.38 -31.97 23.17
C THR A 46 -4.98 -30.67 23.88
N ASP A 47 -5.96 -29.94 24.41
CA ASP A 47 -5.74 -28.70 25.15
C ASP A 47 -4.92 -28.96 26.43
N PHE A 48 -5.21 -30.05 27.14
CA PHE A 48 -4.45 -30.47 28.32
C PHE A 48 -3.01 -30.86 27.99
N GLU A 49 -2.77 -31.64 26.93
CA GLU A 49 -1.41 -31.99 26.52
C GLU A 49 -0.62 -30.76 26.08
N ASN A 50 -1.25 -29.78 25.43
CA ASN A 50 -0.61 -28.49 25.11
C ASN A 50 -0.20 -27.74 26.37
N PHE A 51 -1.10 -27.60 27.34
CA PHE A 51 -0.77 -26.97 28.62
C PHE A 51 0.35 -27.71 29.37
N LYS A 52 0.26 -29.04 29.44
CA LYS A 52 1.27 -29.91 30.07
C LYS A 52 2.65 -29.72 29.45
N ARG A 53 2.76 -29.63 28.12
CA ARG A 53 4.02 -29.32 27.44
C ARG A 53 4.61 -27.97 27.86
N ILE A 54 3.77 -26.94 28.03
CA ILE A 54 4.24 -25.61 28.48
C ILE A 54 4.73 -25.67 29.93
N VAL A 55 4.04 -26.42 30.81
CA VAL A 55 4.44 -26.56 32.22
C VAL A 55 5.71 -27.41 32.38
N GLN A 56 5.92 -28.39 31.51
CA GLN A 56 7.11 -29.25 31.52
C GLN A 56 8.38 -28.52 31.04
N ASN A 57 8.22 -27.50 30.21
CA ASN A 57 9.34 -26.73 29.66
C ASN A 57 9.51 -25.41 30.42
N ALA A 58 10.75 -25.06 30.77
CA ALA A 58 11.07 -23.77 31.39
C ALA A 58 11.80 -22.88 30.38
N PRO A 59 11.42 -21.59 30.24
CA PRO A 59 10.28 -20.89 30.87
C PRO A 59 8.90 -21.29 30.27
N PRO A 60 7.73 -20.98 30.89
CA PRO A 60 7.52 -20.53 32.27
C PRO A 60 7.58 -21.68 33.29
N GLY A 61 7.53 -22.95 32.87
CA GLY A 61 7.58 -24.11 33.75
C GLY A 61 6.45 -24.11 34.80
N CYS A 62 6.78 -24.47 36.04
CA CYS A 62 5.83 -24.46 37.17
C CYS A 62 5.28 -23.06 37.51
N LEU A 63 5.90 -21.97 37.05
CA LEU A 63 5.36 -20.62 37.27
C LEU A 63 3.97 -20.47 36.64
N ALA A 64 3.70 -21.13 35.52
CA ALA A 64 2.37 -21.14 34.91
C ALA A 64 1.30 -21.63 35.91
N LEU A 65 1.60 -22.68 36.68
CA LEU A 65 0.69 -23.17 37.72
C LEU A 65 0.55 -22.17 38.87
N CYS A 66 1.65 -21.57 39.33
CA CYS A 66 1.61 -20.58 40.41
C CYS A 66 0.76 -19.37 40.05
N VAL A 67 0.86 -18.90 38.82
CA VAL A 67 0.12 -17.75 38.29
C VAL A 67 -1.36 -18.07 38.14
N ILE A 68 -1.71 -19.26 37.61
CA ILE A 68 -3.11 -19.71 37.55
C ILE A 68 -3.70 -19.82 38.96
N LEU A 69 -2.98 -20.43 39.90
CA LEU A 69 -3.43 -20.55 41.29
C LEU A 69 -3.55 -19.18 41.97
N GLY A 70 -2.61 -18.27 41.73
CA GLY A 70 -2.66 -16.90 42.23
C GLY A 70 -3.84 -16.12 41.65
N TYR A 71 -4.13 -16.30 40.37
CA TYR A 71 -5.25 -15.65 39.67
C TYR A 71 -6.61 -16.18 40.11
N THR A 72 -6.71 -17.48 40.43
CA THR A 72 -7.94 -18.18 40.82
C THR A 72 -8.27 -18.10 42.31
N ARG A 73 -7.33 -17.72 43.17
CA ARG A 73 -7.60 -17.54 44.61
C ARG A 73 -8.41 -16.27 44.86
N PRO A 74 -9.33 -16.26 45.86
CA PRO A 74 -10.01 -15.04 46.27
C PRO A 74 -8.99 -14.05 46.82
N GLY A 75 -8.96 -12.84 46.24
CA GLY A 75 -8.10 -11.75 46.71
C GLY A 75 -8.56 -11.19 48.07
N LYS A 76 -7.83 -10.19 48.58
CA LYS A 76 -8.14 -9.50 49.86
C LYS A 76 -9.53 -8.83 49.86
N ASP A 77 -10.12 -8.56 48.69
CA ASP A 77 -11.40 -7.84 48.52
C ASP A 77 -12.67 -8.70 48.54
N ASN A 78 -12.59 -10.00 48.87
CA ASN A 78 -13.77 -10.88 49.03
C ASN A 78 -14.70 -10.97 47.80
N ARG A 79 -14.30 -10.43 46.64
CA ARG A 79 -14.99 -10.66 45.36
C ARG A 79 -14.67 -12.07 44.90
N PRO A 80 -15.68 -12.94 44.67
CA PRO A 80 -15.42 -14.30 44.26
C PRO A 80 -14.77 -14.29 42.88
N THR A 81 -13.57 -14.85 42.79
CA THR A 81 -12.75 -15.01 41.58
C THR A 81 -13.49 -15.69 40.42
N ASN A 82 -14.56 -16.40 40.77
CA ASN A 82 -15.56 -16.94 39.85
C ASN A 82 -16.22 -15.87 38.96
N ILE A 83 -16.31 -14.59 39.37
CA ILE A 83 -16.93 -13.55 38.53
C ILE A 83 -16.01 -13.15 37.38
N ARG A 84 -14.71 -12.90 37.61
CA ARG A 84 -13.77 -12.53 36.55
C ARG A 84 -13.57 -13.63 35.51
N LEU A 85 -13.48 -14.88 35.95
CA LEU A 85 -13.41 -16.02 35.03
C LEU A 85 -14.73 -16.23 34.27
N LYS A 86 -15.89 -15.97 34.91
CA LYS A 86 -17.20 -16.03 34.26
C LYS A 86 -17.45 -14.85 33.31
N GLU A 87 -16.93 -13.66 33.59
CA GLU A 87 -16.96 -12.49 32.70
C GLU A 87 -16.12 -12.75 31.46
N ILE A 88 -14.89 -13.22 31.64
CA ILE A 88 -14.01 -13.65 30.55
C ILE A 88 -14.64 -14.80 29.72
N GLN A 89 -15.36 -15.71 30.38
CA GLN A 89 -16.11 -16.81 29.74
C GLN A 89 -17.35 -16.31 28.97
N ALA A 90 -18.02 -15.26 29.44
CA ALA A 90 -19.16 -14.66 28.76
C ALA A 90 -18.74 -13.77 27.58
N GLU A 91 -17.53 -13.21 27.63
CA GLU A 91 -17.02 -12.25 26.65
C GLU A 91 -16.20 -12.88 25.51
N SER A 92 -15.85 -14.17 25.58
CA SER A 92 -15.07 -14.85 24.55
C SER A 92 -15.66 -16.21 24.17
N PRO A 93 -15.68 -16.58 22.87
CA PRO A 93 -16.10 -17.91 22.42
C PRO A 93 -15.05 -19.00 22.72
N LEU A 94 -14.00 -18.68 23.48
CA LEU A 94 -12.92 -19.61 23.81
C LEU A 94 -13.42 -20.70 24.75
N ARG A 95 -13.02 -21.95 24.47
CA ARG A 95 -13.33 -23.08 25.36
C ARG A 95 -12.60 -22.93 26.68
N LEU A 96 -13.24 -23.37 27.76
CA LEU A 96 -12.70 -23.30 29.11
C LEU A 96 -11.34 -24.03 29.25
N SER A 97 -11.15 -25.12 28.51
CA SER A 97 -9.93 -25.92 28.47
C SER A 97 -8.70 -25.18 27.91
N VAL A 98 -8.89 -24.09 27.17
CA VAL A 98 -7.81 -23.34 26.52
C VAL A 98 -7.20 -22.28 27.44
N TRP A 99 -7.96 -21.80 28.44
CA TRP A 99 -7.53 -20.74 29.36
C TRP A 99 -6.23 -21.03 30.14
N PRO A 100 -5.97 -22.24 30.65
CA PRO A 100 -4.69 -22.56 31.27
C PRO A 100 -3.50 -22.34 30.32
N THR A 101 -3.67 -22.70 29.04
CA THR A 101 -2.66 -22.48 27.99
C THR A 101 -2.47 -20.98 27.73
N VAL A 102 -3.53 -20.20 27.63
CA VAL A 102 -3.48 -18.74 27.46
C VAL A 102 -2.75 -18.07 28.63
N MET A 103 -3.12 -18.41 29.86
CA MET A 103 -2.48 -17.87 31.07
C MET A 103 -1.00 -18.24 31.14
N ALA A 104 -0.63 -19.46 30.73
CA ALA A 104 0.77 -19.86 30.66
C ALA A 104 1.55 -19.08 29.59
N GLN A 105 0.94 -18.82 28.42
CA GLN A 105 1.54 -18.01 27.36
C GLN A 105 1.68 -16.53 27.77
N ILE A 106 0.74 -15.98 28.53
CA ILE A 106 0.86 -14.64 29.11
C ILE A 106 1.98 -14.59 30.15
N ALA A 107 2.12 -15.62 31.00
CA ALA A 107 3.24 -15.73 31.94
C ALA A 107 4.59 -15.79 31.20
N MET A 108 4.65 -16.49 30.06
CA MET A 108 5.83 -16.49 29.18
C MET A 108 6.14 -15.10 28.63
N SER A 109 5.13 -14.39 28.13
CA SER A 109 5.26 -13.02 27.63
C SER A 109 5.83 -12.07 28.69
N LEU A 110 5.36 -12.18 29.94
CA LEU A 110 5.91 -11.43 31.07
C LEU A 110 7.38 -11.74 31.33
N ILE A 111 7.76 -13.02 31.32
CA ILE A 111 9.16 -13.43 31.50
C ILE A 111 10.07 -12.80 30.44
N GLN A 112 9.61 -12.80 29.19
CA GLN A 112 10.35 -12.25 28.06
C GLN A 112 10.51 -10.73 28.18
N VAL A 113 9.41 -10.00 28.36
CA VAL A 113 9.44 -8.52 28.47
C VAL A 113 10.23 -8.05 29.69
N LEU A 114 10.12 -8.75 30.82
CA LEU A 114 10.87 -8.44 32.03
C LEU A 114 12.33 -8.92 31.99
N GLY A 115 12.73 -9.72 30.99
CA GLY A 115 14.09 -10.24 30.85
C GLY A 115 14.51 -11.21 31.97
N ILE A 116 13.57 -11.95 32.56
CA ILE A 116 13.82 -12.80 33.75
C ILE A 116 14.74 -14.01 33.45
N HIS A 117 14.79 -14.46 32.20
CA HIS A 117 15.53 -15.67 31.80
C HIS A 117 16.87 -15.39 31.11
N GLU A 118 17.20 -14.13 30.84
CA GLU A 118 18.39 -13.80 30.06
C GLU A 118 19.56 -13.48 31.00
N GLU A 119 20.51 -14.40 31.12
CA GLU A 119 21.91 -14.05 31.42
C GLU A 119 22.54 -13.33 30.21
N SER A 120 21.84 -12.35 29.63
CA SER A 120 22.37 -11.55 28.53
C SER A 120 23.21 -10.43 29.14
N LYS A 121 24.53 -10.61 28.99
CA LYS A 121 25.58 -9.58 28.99
C LYS A 121 24.98 -8.18 28.86
N CYS A 122 24.77 -7.49 29.97
CA CYS A 122 24.17 -6.16 30.00
C CYS A 122 25.11 -5.17 29.30
N LYS A 123 24.95 -5.03 27.98
CA LYS A 123 25.40 -3.85 27.25
C LYS A 123 24.30 -2.81 27.40
N SER A 124 24.63 -1.76 28.15
CA SER A 124 23.97 -0.47 28.27
C SER A 124 22.50 -0.44 28.74
N ASN A 125 22.33 0.08 29.95
CA ASN A 125 21.23 0.98 30.32
C ASN A 125 19.79 0.44 30.14
N ARG A 126 19.47 -0.72 30.73
CA ARG A 126 18.08 -0.90 31.16
C ARG A 126 17.86 0.00 32.37
N ASP A 127 17.18 1.12 32.16
CA ASP A 127 16.72 1.99 33.24
C ASP A 127 16.00 1.15 34.29
N LEU A 128 16.30 1.38 35.57
CA LEU A 128 15.64 0.73 36.69
C LEU A 128 14.11 0.83 36.51
N CYS A 129 13.42 -0.31 36.43
CA CYS A 129 11.97 -0.35 36.31
C CYS A 129 11.34 0.09 37.65
N ARG A 130 10.95 1.36 37.75
CA ARG A 130 10.49 1.97 39.00
C ARG A 130 9.18 1.36 39.50
N LEU A 131 8.36 0.86 38.59
CA LEU A 131 7.12 0.15 38.91
C LEU A 131 7.38 -1.06 39.80
N MET A 132 8.38 -1.88 39.47
CA MET A 132 8.65 -3.15 40.17
C MET A 132 8.97 -2.96 41.65
N LEU A 133 9.57 -1.83 42.01
CA LEU A 133 9.94 -1.51 43.39
C LEU A 133 8.76 -1.05 44.26
N LYS A 134 7.63 -0.69 43.65
CA LYS A 134 6.45 -0.19 44.34
C LYS A 134 5.38 -1.26 44.60
N LEU A 135 5.49 -2.41 43.94
CA LEU A 135 4.50 -3.48 44.01
C LEU A 135 4.91 -4.51 45.06
N GLU A 136 3.93 -5.02 45.83
CA GLU A 136 4.17 -6.10 46.79
C GLU A 136 4.39 -7.43 46.05
N GLN A 137 3.66 -7.64 44.96
CA GLN A 137 3.72 -8.85 44.14
C GLN A 137 3.80 -8.48 42.64
N PRO A 138 4.93 -7.91 42.19
CA PRO A 138 5.04 -7.28 40.88
C PRO A 138 4.64 -8.19 39.72
N PHE A 139 5.07 -9.45 39.76
CA PHE A 139 4.76 -10.41 38.68
C PHE A 139 3.26 -10.71 38.58
N TYR A 140 2.59 -10.97 39.71
CA TYR A 140 1.16 -11.31 39.73
C TYR A 140 0.26 -10.10 39.44
N GLU A 141 0.65 -8.93 39.93
CA GLU A 141 -0.06 -7.68 39.67
C GLU A 141 0.04 -7.28 38.18
N LEU A 142 1.23 -7.39 37.58
CA LEU A 142 1.39 -7.22 36.13
C LEU A 142 0.63 -8.29 35.34
N PHE A 143 0.63 -9.54 35.80
CA PHE A 143 -0.13 -10.60 35.15
C PHE A 143 -1.62 -10.26 35.05
N ASN A 144 -2.21 -9.71 36.11
CA ASN A 144 -3.60 -9.24 36.06
C ASN A 144 -3.81 -8.14 35.01
N VAL A 145 -2.90 -7.18 34.92
CA VAL A 145 -2.97 -6.11 33.91
C VAL A 145 -2.88 -6.68 32.49
N VAL A 146 -2.01 -7.67 32.25
CA VAL A 146 -1.87 -8.31 30.93
C VAL A 146 -3.07 -9.21 30.61
N MET A 147 -3.70 -9.85 31.60
CA MET A 147 -4.97 -10.55 31.43
C MET A 147 -6.10 -9.60 31.03
N ASP A 148 -6.22 -8.46 31.70
CA ASP A 148 -7.20 -7.42 31.36
C ASP A 148 -6.91 -6.82 29.97
N LEU A 149 -5.64 -6.65 29.61
CA LEU A 149 -5.21 -6.27 28.26
C LEU A 149 -5.61 -7.32 27.21
N PHE A 150 -5.36 -8.60 27.46
CA PHE A 150 -5.73 -9.68 26.54
C PHE A 150 -7.23 -9.67 26.23
N SER A 151 -8.07 -9.59 27.26
CA SER A 151 -9.54 -9.54 27.08
C SER A 151 -9.98 -8.31 26.28
N ARG A 152 -9.36 -7.14 26.52
CA ARG A 152 -9.62 -5.93 25.73
C ARG A 152 -9.21 -6.09 24.27
N THR A 153 -7.97 -6.50 24.02
CA THR A 153 -7.42 -6.69 22.67
C THR A 153 -8.19 -7.75 21.89
N TRP A 154 -8.60 -8.84 22.53
CA TRP A 154 -9.46 -9.87 21.93
C TRP A 154 -10.75 -9.27 21.36
N ARG A 155 -11.43 -8.41 22.16
CA ARG A 155 -12.67 -7.74 21.74
C ARG A 155 -12.42 -6.72 20.64
N GLU A 156 -11.36 -5.91 20.77
CA GLU A 156 -10.99 -4.90 19.77
C GLU A 156 -10.63 -5.53 18.41
N MET A 157 -10.06 -6.73 18.41
CA MET A 157 -9.74 -7.49 17.20
C MET A 157 -10.95 -8.22 16.58
N HIS A 158 -12.08 -8.28 17.29
CA HIS A 158 -13.20 -9.17 16.95
C HIS A 158 -12.72 -10.60 16.67
N ALA A 159 -11.77 -11.07 17.49
CA ALA A 159 -11.02 -12.29 17.24
C ALA A 159 -11.87 -13.56 17.39
N ASN A 160 -11.54 -14.58 16.60
CA ASN A 160 -12.05 -15.94 16.75
C ASN A 160 -10.98 -16.86 17.37
N VAL A 161 -11.31 -18.15 17.54
CA VAL A 161 -10.40 -19.13 18.15
C VAL A 161 -9.09 -19.29 17.36
N ASP A 162 -9.13 -19.18 16.03
CA ASP A 162 -7.97 -19.33 15.15
C ASP A 162 -7.01 -18.13 15.25
N ASP A 163 -7.52 -16.96 15.68
CA ASP A 163 -6.72 -15.75 15.88
C ASP A 163 -5.99 -15.71 17.22
N LEU A 164 -6.14 -16.72 18.10
CA LEU A 164 -5.57 -16.71 19.45
C LEU A 164 -4.07 -16.39 19.49
N GLN A 165 -3.27 -17.02 18.63
CA GLN A 165 -1.83 -16.74 18.60
C GLN A 165 -1.51 -15.33 18.11
N LYS A 166 -2.33 -14.78 17.20
CA LYS A 166 -2.19 -13.39 16.76
C LYS A 166 -2.53 -12.44 17.90
N VAL A 167 -3.63 -12.65 18.62
CA VAL A 167 -4.01 -11.83 19.78
C VAL A 167 -2.88 -11.83 20.82
N LEU A 168 -2.32 -12.99 21.14
CA LEU A 168 -1.19 -13.10 22.07
C LEU A 168 0.05 -12.32 21.59
N SER A 169 0.36 -12.37 20.30
CA SER A 169 1.47 -11.59 19.72
C SER A 169 1.24 -10.08 19.83
N VAL A 170 0.00 -9.63 19.60
CA VAL A 170 -0.37 -8.21 19.74
C VAL A 170 -0.26 -7.78 21.20
N VAL A 171 -0.77 -8.58 22.13
CA VAL A 171 -0.71 -8.31 23.58
C VAL A 171 0.72 -8.25 24.08
N HIS A 172 1.59 -9.13 23.57
CA HIS A 172 3.02 -9.08 23.86
C HIS A 172 3.66 -7.75 23.42
N ASP A 173 3.44 -7.35 22.16
CA ASP A 173 4.00 -6.10 21.62
C ASP A 173 3.43 -4.85 22.34
N GLN A 174 2.12 -4.83 22.62
CA GLN A 174 1.49 -3.79 23.42
C GLN A 174 2.13 -3.66 24.80
N PHE A 175 2.36 -4.78 25.48
CA PHE A 175 2.93 -4.80 26.81
C PHE A 175 4.42 -4.43 26.81
N GLU A 176 5.21 -4.95 25.87
CA GLU A 176 6.62 -4.62 25.70
C GLU A 176 6.83 -3.13 25.49
N ARG A 177 6.09 -2.53 24.55
CA ARG A 177 6.15 -1.08 24.28
C ARG A 177 5.69 -0.25 25.47
N ALA A 178 4.68 -0.70 26.21
CA ALA A 178 4.24 -0.02 27.42
C ALA A 178 5.34 -0.03 28.49
N MET A 179 5.98 -1.18 28.72
CA MET A 179 7.06 -1.32 29.69
C MET A 179 8.32 -0.53 29.29
N ALA A 180 8.60 -0.40 28.00
CA ALA A 180 9.70 0.42 27.48
C ALA A 180 9.56 1.91 27.82
N THR A 181 8.35 2.41 28.13
CA THR A 181 8.15 3.79 28.60
C THR A 181 8.47 3.99 30.08
N ASN A 182 8.85 2.93 30.81
CA ASN A 182 9.14 2.90 32.24
C ASN A 182 8.06 3.57 33.12
N PRO A 183 6.82 3.04 33.12
CA PRO A 183 5.71 3.61 33.89
C PRO A 183 6.01 3.60 35.40
N ASN A 184 5.46 4.58 36.13
CA ASN A 184 5.71 4.77 37.56
C ASN A 184 4.62 4.17 38.47
N SER A 185 3.48 3.75 37.92
CA SER A 185 2.36 3.09 38.63
C SER A 185 1.56 2.17 37.70
N LEU A 186 0.78 1.25 38.29
CA LEU A 186 -0.13 0.39 37.51
C LEU A 186 -1.22 1.21 36.80
N GLU A 187 -1.68 2.31 37.40
CA GLU A 187 -2.64 3.21 36.75
C GLU A 187 -2.06 3.90 35.51
N GLU A 188 -0.79 4.30 35.58
CA GLU A 188 -0.11 4.89 34.42
C GLU A 188 0.06 3.86 33.31
N LEU A 189 0.49 2.64 33.67
CA LEU A 189 0.59 1.51 32.74
C LEU A 189 -0.76 1.22 32.07
N ASP A 190 -1.84 1.10 32.84
CA ASP A 190 -3.17 0.83 32.29
C ASP A 190 -3.69 1.98 31.40
N LYS A 191 -3.43 3.24 31.78
CA LYS A 191 -3.76 4.41 30.93
C LYS A 191 -2.99 4.40 29.60
N LEU A 192 -1.71 4.00 29.61
CA LEU A 192 -0.91 3.88 28.40
C LEU A 192 -1.46 2.79 27.48
N LEU A 193 -1.76 1.62 28.04
CA LEU A 193 -2.35 0.48 27.32
C LEU A 193 -3.72 0.84 26.71
N GLN A 194 -4.60 1.49 27.45
CA GLN A 194 -5.93 1.86 26.96
C GLN A 194 -5.91 2.99 25.92
N LYS A 195 -5.11 4.05 26.15
CA LYS A 195 -5.21 5.27 25.32
C LYS A 195 -4.22 5.31 24.19
N LYS A 196 -2.98 4.87 24.40
CA LYS A 196 -1.90 5.01 23.42
C LYS A 196 -1.64 3.71 22.66
N LEU A 197 -1.77 2.57 23.32
CA LEU A 197 -1.43 1.25 22.79
C LEU A 197 -2.67 0.35 22.61
N SER A 198 -3.86 0.93 22.43
CA SER A 198 -5.04 0.16 22.00
C SER A 198 -4.79 -0.48 20.63
N TYR A 199 -5.49 -1.55 20.30
CA TYR A 199 -5.29 -2.27 19.03
C TYR A 199 -5.41 -1.35 17.81
N PHE A 200 -6.39 -0.44 17.81
CA PHE A 200 -6.55 0.53 16.72
C PHE A 200 -5.33 1.47 16.57
N ASN A 201 -4.73 1.89 17.69
CA ASN A 201 -3.52 2.72 17.65
C ASN A 201 -2.28 1.90 17.29
N MET A 202 -2.22 0.64 17.72
CA MET A 202 -1.18 -0.31 17.30
C MET A 202 -1.22 -0.53 15.80
N GLN A 203 -2.39 -0.71 15.18
CA GLN A 203 -2.51 -0.82 13.73
C GLN A 203 -1.94 0.40 13.00
N LYS A 204 -2.24 1.61 13.48
CA LYS A 204 -1.66 2.84 12.92
C LYS A 204 -0.15 2.95 13.13
N LEU A 205 0.34 2.46 14.26
CA LEU A 205 1.76 2.44 14.59
C LEU A 205 2.51 1.48 13.66
N TRP A 206 2.05 0.23 13.54
CA TRP A 206 2.66 -0.75 12.63
C TRP A 206 2.60 -0.32 11.18
N GLU A 207 1.49 0.28 10.73
CA GLU A 207 1.40 0.79 9.37
C GLU A 207 2.45 1.88 9.12
N ARG A 208 2.64 2.78 10.09
CA ARG A 208 3.68 3.82 10.01
C ARG A 208 5.07 3.20 10.00
N GLU A 209 5.38 2.30 10.93
CA GLU A 209 6.68 1.63 11.03
C GLU A 209 7.00 0.83 9.75
N ARG A 210 6.00 0.15 9.18
CA ARG A 210 6.14 -0.55 7.90
C ARG A 210 6.47 0.41 6.76
N ILE A 211 5.78 1.54 6.65
CA ILE A 211 6.05 2.56 5.63
C ILE A 211 7.45 3.16 5.83
N GLU A 212 7.82 3.47 7.07
CA GLU A 212 9.14 4.02 7.41
C GLU A 212 10.26 3.03 7.05
N GLN A 213 10.08 1.76 7.40
CA GLN A 213 11.01 0.69 7.04
C GLN A 213 11.10 0.53 5.51
N GLU A 214 9.97 0.53 4.81
CA GLU A 214 9.95 0.45 3.34
C GLU A 214 10.71 1.62 2.71
N VAL A 215 10.53 2.84 3.22
CA VAL A 215 11.26 4.03 2.76
C VAL A 215 12.76 3.90 3.03
N LEU A 216 13.16 3.38 4.19
CA LEU A 216 14.56 3.14 4.51
C LEU A 216 15.19 2.09 3.58
N GLU A 217 14.47 1.01 3.31
CA GLU A 217 14.92 -0.04 2.39
C GLU A 217 15.08 0.53 0.96
N LEU A 218 14.07 1.26 0.46
CA LEU A 218 14.11 1.89 -0.86
C LEU A 218 15.23 2.92 -1.04
N ASN A 219 15.72 3.50 0.05
CA ASN A 219 16.84 4.45 0.06
C ASN A 219 18.21 3.80 0.34
N SER A 220 18.27 2.47 0.44
CA SER A 220 19.54 1.76 0.63
C SER A 220 20.49 1.91 -0.57
N ALA A 221 21.81 1.87 -0.34
CA ALA A 221 22.82 2.07 -1.38
C ALA A 221 22.71 1.04 -2.54
N THR A 222 22.38 -0.21 -2.22
CA THR A 222 22.16 -1.27 -3.21
C THR A 222 20.95 -0.96 -4.10
N ILE A 223 19.85 -0.49 -3.50
CA ILE A 223 18.66 -0.11 -4.25
C ILE A 223 18.90 1.15 -5.05
N GLN A 224 19.70 2.10 -4.55
CA GLN A 224 20.11 3.29 -5.29
C GLN A 224 20.89 2.92 -6.58
N SER A 225 21.80 1.95 -6.51
CA SER A 225 22.52 1.45 -7.69
C SER A 225 21.56 0.82 -8.72
N LEU A 226 20.56 0.08 -8.25
CA LEU A 226 19.51 -0.48 -9.11
C LEU A 226 18.64 0.63 -9.73
N ARG A 227 18.30 1.68 -8.96
CA ARG A 227 17.54 2.84 -9.46
C ARG A 227 18.28 3.52 -10.60
N GLU A 228 19.58 3.76 -10.45
CA GLU A 228 20.42 4.37 -11.47
C GLU A 228 20.50 3.50 -12.73
N TYR A 229 20.60 2.18 -12.58
CA TYR A 229 20.56 1.25 -13.70
C TYR A 229 19.22 1.25 -14.46
N LEU A 230 18.09 1.34 -13.75
CA LEU A 230 16.76 1.28 -14.35
C LEU A 230 16.28 2.61 -14.93
N ARG A 231 16.76 3.73 -14.39
CA ARG A 231 16.33 5.07 -14.73
C ARG A 231 16.31 5.34 -16.25
N PRO A 232 17.37 5.04 -17.04
CA PRO A 232 17.36 5.30 -18.47
C PRO A 232 16.25 4.56 -19.23
N SER A 233 15.94 3.33 -18.82
CA SER A 233 14.87 2.53 -19.43
C SER A 233 13.49 3.12 -19.15
N ILE A 234 13.25 3.55 -17.91
CA ILE A 234 11.99 4.20 -17.51
C ILE A 234 11.84 5.57 -18.19
N GLU A 235 12.91 6.36 -18.29
CA GLU A 235 12.90 7.64 -19.01
C GLU A 235 12.51 7.45 -20.48
N GLN A 236 13.08 6.44 -21.16
CA GLN A 236 12.70 6.08 -22.51
C GLN A 236 11.25 5.64 -22.63
N LEU A 237 10.73 4.90 -21.64
CA LEU A 237 9.33 4.45 -21.62
C LEU A 237 8.37 5.63 -21.51
N VAL A 238 8.63 6.57 -20.60
CA VAL A 238 7.83 7.79 -20.42
C VAL A 238 7.87 8.63 -21.70
N MET A 239 9.06 8.87 -22.26
CA MET A 239 9.20 9.59 -23.53
C MET A 239 8.41 8.91 -24.66
N ARG A 240 8.50 7.58 -24.79
CA ARG A 240 7.75 6.82 -25.79
C ARG A 240 6.24 6.97 -25.58
N ARG A 241 5.75 6.93 -24.34
CA ARG A 241 4.33 7.16 -24.01
C ARG A 241 3.86 8.54 -24.47
N LYS A 242 4.66 9.59 -24.20
CA LYS A 242 4.36 10.96 -24.62
C LYS A 242 4.36 11.10 -26.14
N LYS A 243 5.34 10.52 -26.84
CA LYS A 243 5.37 10.49 -28.31
C LYS A 243 4.21 9.70 -28.91
N ASN A 244 3.81 8.60 -28.30
CA ASN A 244 2.66 7.79 -28.73
C ASN A 244 1.35 8.56 -28.64
N PHE A 245 1.25 9.58 -27.79
CA PHE A 245 0.10 10.50 -27.81
C PHE A 245 0.01 11.23 -29.16
N LEU A 246 1.14 11.69 -29.71
CA LEU A 246 1.18 12.34 -31.03
C LEU A 246 0.85 11.39 -32.17
N LYS A 247 1.21 10.11 -32.06
CA LYS A 247 0.90 9.07 -33.06
C LYS A 247 -0.59 8.73 -33.12
N LYS A 248 -1.37 9.02 -32.07
CA LYS A 248 -2.84 8.91 -32.12
C LYS A 248 -3.47 10.05 -32.92
N GLY A 249 -2.73 11.14 -33.06
CA GLY A 249 -3.13 12.39 -33.67
C GLY A 249 -4.24 13.14 -32.93
N MET A 250 -4.37 14.41 -33.26
CA MET A 250 -5.24 15.35 -32.56
C MET A 250 -5.80 16.39 -33.53
N VAL A 251 -7.06 16.78 -33.34
CA VAL A 251 -7.70 17.81 -34.16
C VAL A 251 -7.52 19.17 -33.49
N PHE A 252 -7.04 20.14 -34.27
CA PHE A 252 -6.91 21.54 -33.88
C PHE A 252 -7.77 22.41 -34.79
N THR A 253 -8.27 23.52 -34.28
CA THR A 253 -8.66 24.65 -35.13
C THR A 253 -7.38 25.35 -35.58
N GLY A 254 -7.04 25.22 -36.86
CA GLY A 254 -5.74 25.58 -37.40
C GLY A 254 -5.81 26.65 -38.48
N LYS A 255 -4.80 27.55 -38.55
CA LYS A 255 -4.74 28.62 -39.57
C LYS A 255 -3.32 28.92 -40.04
N HIS A 256 -3.21 29.20 -41.35
CA HIS A 256 -1.94 29.55 -42.01
C HIS A 256 -1.58 31.02 -41.79
N SER A 257 -0.28 31.34 -41.73
CA SER A 257 0.22 32.72 -41.62
C SER A 257 -0.17 33.61 -42.82
N ALA A 258 -0.62 33.04 -43.95
CA ALA A 258 -0.91 33.78 -45.18
C ALA A 258 -2.36 34.29 -45.30
N SER A 259 -3.26 33.96 -44.36
CA SER A 259 -4.68 34.34 -44.44
C SER A 259 -4.94 35.71 -43.77
N GLY A 260 -5.55 36.64 -44.50
CA GLY A 260 -5.80 38.03 -44.10
C GLY A 260 -6.76 38.25 -42.91
N LYS A 261 -7.16 39.51 -42.73
CA LYS A 261 -7.87 40.09 -41.56
C LYS A 261 -8.87 39.19 -40.82
N LEU A 262 -8.89 39.32 -39.49
CA LEU A 262 -9.70 38.58 -38.52
C LEU A 262 -11.23 38.64 -38.68
N SER A 263 -11.78 39.52 -39.51
CA SER A 263 -13.22 39.52 -39.77
C SER A 263 -13.70 38.34 -40.63
N GLN A 264 -12.83 37.74 -41.43
CA GLN A 264 -13.10 36.48 -42.15
C GLN A 264 -12.79 35.24 -41.28
N LEU A 265 -12.09 35.41 -40.15
CA LEU A 265 -11.59 34.34 -39.27
C LEU A 265 -12.68 33.63 -38.43
N ALA A 266 -13.93 34.10 -38.40
CA ALA A 266 -15.02 33.45 -37.67
C ALA A 266 -15.98 32.62 -38.55
N LYS A 267 -15.91 32.74 -39.88
CA LYS A 267 -16.85 32.09 -40.82
C LYS A 267 -16.35 30.74 -41.35
N ASP A 268 -15.04 30.57 -41.51
CA ASP A 268 -14.43 29.30 -41.96
C ASP A 268 -13.59 28.69 -40.81
N GLN A 269 -14.20 27.81 -40.01
CA GLN A 269 -13.48 27.00 -39.02
C GLN A 269 -12.76 25.86 -39.73
N GLN A 270 -11.56 26.11 -40.24
CA GLN A 270 -10.71 25.05 -40.79
C GLN A 270 -10.16 24.20 -39.65
N LEU A 271 -10.52 22.92 -39.64
CA LEU A 271 -10.03 21.94 -38.67
C LEU A 271 -8.86 21.19 -39.30
N TRP A 272 -7.75 21.12 -38.58
CA TRP A 272 -6.58 20.36 -38.98
C TRP A 272 -6.37 19.20 -38.04
N TYR A 273 -6.24 18.01 -38.60
CA TYR A 273 -5.79 16.85 -37.86
C TYR A 273 -4.27 16.74 -37.97
N TRP A 274 -3.59 16.66 -36.84
CA TRP A 274 -2.13 16.55 -36.73
C TRP A 274 -1.75 15.19 -36.15
N GLU A 275 -0.84 14.47 -36.78
CA GLU A 275 -0.41 13.13 -36.37
C GLU A 275 1.09 12.93 -36.62
N LEU A 276 1.76 12.29 -35.67
CA LEU A 276 3.16 11.89 -35.81
C LEU A 276 3.28 10.58 -36.59
N GLU A 277 4.08 10.57 -37.65
CA GLU A 277 4.37 9.36 -38.42
C GLU A 277 5.15 8.34 -37.56
N GLU A 278 5.00 7.04 -37.83
CA GLU A 278 5.60 5.98 -37.01
C GLU A 278 7.13 6.09 -36.87
N ASN A 279 7.80 6.65 -37.89
CA ASN A 279 9.25 6.86 -37.93
C ASN A 279 9.74 8.05 -37.07
N GLU A 280 8.83 8.82 -36.48
CA GLU A 280 9.12 9.99 -35.64
C GLU A 280 9.91 11.11 -36.35
N ARG A 281 9.87 11.16 -37.69
CA ARG A 281 10.59 12.18 -38.50
C ARG A 281 9.68 13.26 -39.08
N HIS A 282 8.41 12.91 -39.31
CA HIS A 282 7.44 13.81 -39.92
C HIS A 282 6.19 13.95 -39.05
N LEU A 283 5.76 15.18 -38.88
CA LEU A 283 4.47 15.53 -38.32
C LEU A 283 3.54 15.85 -39.49
N CYS A 284 2.56 14.99 -39.73
CA CYS A 284 1.62 15.13 -40.82
C CYS A 284 0.42 15.95 -40.35
N TYR A 285 -0.10 16.81 -41.22
CA TYR A 285 -1.40 17.42 -41.00
C TYR A 285 -2.31 17.33 -42.22
N MET A 286 -3.61 17.25 -41.97
CA MET A 286 -4.66 17.08 -42.98
C MET A 286 -5.85 17.97 -42.64
N ASP A 287 -6.54 18.46 -43.66
CA ASP A 287 -7.82 19.15 -43.49
C ASP A 287 -8.92 18.16 -43.10
N CYS A 288 -9.74 18.57 -42.12
CA CYS A 288 -10.86 17.81 -41.62
C CYS A 288 -12.17 18.59 -41.85
N LYS A 289 -13.19 17.92 -42.37
CA LYS A 289 -14.54 18.50 -42.50
C LYS A 289 -15.28 18.42 -41.15
N VAL A 290 -16.33 19.24 -40.99
CA VAL A 290 -17.01 19.51 -39.72
C VAL A 290 -17.51 18.22 -39.05
N GLY A 291 -16.81 17.78 -38.01
CA GLY A 291 -17.16 16.58 -37.23
C GLY A 291 -16.01 15.97 -36.42
N GLY A 292 -14.74 16.28 -36.75
CA GLY A 292 -13.57 16.00 -35.89
C GLY A 292 -13.25 14.52 -35.67
N LYS A 293 -13.78 13.61 -36.50
CA LYS A 293 -13.50 12.17 -36.45
C LYS A 293 -12.48 11.77 -37.53
N GLN A 294 -11.59 10.82 -37.22
CA GLN A 294 -10.62 10.24 -38.18
C GLN A 294 -11.26 9.73 -39.49
N LYS A 295 -12.56 9.40 -39.49
CA LYS A 295 -13.29 8.90 -40.67
C LYS A 295 -13.63 9.98 -41.71
N GLU A 296 -13.42 11.27 -41.39
CA GLU A 296 -13.77 12.42 -42.24
C GLU A 296 -12.54 13.20 -42.73
N LEU A 297 -11.37 12.54 -42.68
CA LEU A 297 -10.08 13.12 -43.11
C LEU A 297 -9.98 13.15 -44.63
N ASP A 298 -9.57 14.29 -45.18
CA ASP A 298 -9.27 14.42 -46.60
C ASP A 298 -7.80 14.10 -46.85
N PHE A 299 -7.50 12.83 -47.16
CA PHE A 299 -6.13 12.35 -47.42
C PHE A 299 -5.46 13.06 -48.61
N SER A 300 -6.21 13.71 -49.50
CA SER A 300 -5.64 14.48 -50.61
C SER A 300 -4.96 15.77 -50.16
N SER A 301 -5.28 16.26 -48.95
CA SER A 301 -4.73 17.49 -48.35
C SER A 301 -3.50 17.26 -47.47
N GLN A 302 -2.99 16.03 -47.40
CA GLN A 302 -1.91 15.67 -46.48
C GLN A 302 -0.62 16.45 -46.77
N LYS A 303 -0.15 17.18 -45.76
CA LYS A 303 1.13 17.90 -45.78
C LYS A 303 2.01 17.39 -44.63
N LYS A 304 3.33 17.40 -44.85
CA LYS A 304 4.31 16.88 -43.90
C LYS A 304 5.25 17.98 -43.43
N VAL A 305 5.40 18.11 -42.12
CA VAL A 305 6.38 18.98 -41.46
C VAL A 305 7.52 18.10 -40.94
N VAL A 306 8.74 18.34 -41.39
CA VAL A 306 9.94 17.63 -40.90
C VAL A 306 10.25 18.15 -39.49
N ILE A 307 10.36 17.26 -38.51
CA ILE A 307 10.56 17.63 -37.11
C ILE A 307 11.88 18.37 -36.89
N ALA A 308 12.95 17.97 -37.60
CA ALA A 308 14.25 18.64 -37.54
C ALA A 308 14.22 20.11 -37.99
N ASN A 309 13.18 20.52 -38.73
CA ASN A 309 13.04 21.89 -39.23
C ASN A 309 12.26 22.79 -38.26
N ILE A 310 11.68 22.22 -37.19
CA ILE A 310 10.96 22.99 -36.19
C ILE A 310 11.98 23.73 -35.33
N ARG A 311 11.94 25.07 -35.38
CA ARG A 311 12.85 25.95 -34.65
C ARG A 311 12.47 26.05 -33.18
N ARG A 312 11.20 26.38 -32.94
CA ARG A 312 10.64 26.58 -31.61
C ARG A 312 9.14 26.39 -31.61
N ILE A 313 8.64 26.12 -30.42
CA ILE A 313 7.23 25.94 -30.12
C ILE A 313 6.83 27.08 -29.17
N ILE A 314 5.85 27.88 -29.58
CA ILE A 314 5.34 28.99 -28.78
C ILE A 314 3.96 28.64 -28.25
N TYR A 315 3.73 28.82 -26.96
CA TYR A 315 2.47 28.50 -26.30
C TYR A 315 2.15 29.54 -25.20
N GLY A 316 0.93 29.49 -24.66
CA GLY A 316 0.51 30.36 -23.56
C GLY A 316 0.50 31.85 -23.91
N GLN A 317 1.06 32.69 -23.04
CA GLN A 317 0.99 34.15 -23.21
C GLN A 317 1.79 34.65 -24.42
N GLU A 318 2.92 34.01 -24.75
CA GLU A 318 3.72 34.36 -25.93
C GLU A 318 2.96 34.04 -27.23
N TYR A 319 2.20 32.93 -27.24
CA TYR A 319 1.30 32.60 -28.35
C TYR A 319 0.24 33.70 -28.53
N ASN A 320 -0.40 34.12 -27.43
CA ASN A 320 -1.41 35.19 -27.48
C ASN A 320 -0.84 36.48 -28.04
N ASN A 321 0.35 36.89 -27.57
CA ASN A 321 1.01 38.09 -28.06
C ASN A 321 1.35 38.00 -29.56
N ARG A 322 1.82 36.85 -30.04
CA ARG A 322 2.14 36.63 -31.46
C ARG A 322 0.89 36.71 -32.34
N VAL A 323 -0.21 36.09 -31.88
CA VAL A 323 -1.52 36.17 -32.55
C VAL A 323 -2.03 37.62 -32.56
N HIS A 324 -1.90 38.37 -31.46
CA HIS A 324 -2.29 39.78 -31.39
C HIS A 324 -1.52 40.66 -32.38
N GLN A 325 -0.20 40.46 -32.48
CA GLN A 325 0.67 41.24 -33.38
C GLN A 325 0.44 40.89 -34.86
N ARG A 326 0.22 39.61 -35.19
CA ARG A 326 0.08 39.16 -36.57
C ARG A 326 -1.32 39.39 -37.15
N PHE A 327 -2.37 39.33 -36.32
CA PHE A 327 -3.77 39.45 -36.77
C PHE A 327 -4.45 40.77 -36.36
N ASP A 328 -3.70 41.77 -35.89
CA ASP A 328 -4.16 43.14 -35.58
C ASP A 328 -5.38 43.20 -34.63
N ILE A 329 -5.34 42.38 -33.57
CA ILE A 329 -6.47 42.21 -32.65
C ILE A 329 -6.39 43.23 -31.51
N LYS A 330 -7.16 44.32 -31.59
CA LYS A 330 -7.37 45.24 -30.46
C LYS A 330 -8.16 44.54 -29.34
N LEU A 331 -7.60 44.50 -28.13
CA LEU A 331 -8.10 43.84 -26.90
C LEU A 331 -9.53 44.23 -26.44
N SER A 332 -10.26 45.09 -27.15
CA SER A 332 -11.36 45.86 -26.57
C SER A 332 -12.80 45.41 -26.88
N SER A 333 -13.14 44.54 -27.87
CA SER A 333 -14.57 44.49 -28.27
C SER A 333 -15.20 43.20 -28.86
N LYS A 334 -14.58 42.02 -28.86
CA LYS A 334 -15.29 40.77 -29.29
C LYS A 334 -14.98 39.57 -28.38
N LYS A 335 -15.64 39.54 -27.21
CA LYS A 335 -15.26 38.75 -26.03
C LYS A 335 -15.60 37.24 -26.04
N ASN A 336 -16.53 36.74 -26.87
CA ASN A 336 -17.12 35.41 -26.65
C ASN A 336 -16.70 34.27 -27.62
N GLN A 337 -16.25 34.54 -28.84
CA GLN A 337 -15.76 33.51 -29.77
C GLN A 337 -14.23 33.53 -29.98
N LEU A 338 -13.58 34.66 -29.72
CA LEU A 338 -12.12 34.83 -29.82
C LEU A 338 -11.37 34.42 -28.55
N SER A 339 -12.09 34.35 -27.43
CA SER A 339 -11.54 33.91 -26.14
C SER A 339 -11.23 32.42 -26.11
N SER A 340 -11.81 31.58 -26.98
CA SER A 340 -11.46 30.16 -27.09
C SER A 340 -10.14 29.95 -27.84
N LEU A 341 -9.91 30.68 -28.94
CA LEU A 341 -8.69 30.59 -29.75
C LEU A 341 -7.43 31.11 -29.02
N LEU A 342 -7.60 32.02 -28.06
CA LEU A 342 -6.54 32.62 -27.25
C LEU A 342 -6.35 31.93 -25.88
N LYS A 343 -7.20 30.97 -25.51
CA LYS A 343 -7.06 30.27 -24.22
C LYS A 343 -6.08 29.11 -24.28
N CYS A 344 -6.20 28.27 -25.30
CA CYS A 344 -5.39 27.06 -25.44
C CYS A 344 -4.89 26.97 -26.89
N GLY A 345 -3.76 27.61 -27.16
CA GLY A 345 -3.17 27.64 -28.50
C GLY A 345 -1.65 27.49 -28.51
N LEU A 346 -1.17 27.12 -29.68
CA LEU A 346 0.17 26.69 -29.98
C LEU A 346 0.59 27.25 -31.34
N CYS A 347 1.82 27.74 -31.44
CA CYS A 347 2.44 28.14 -32.70
C CYS A 347 3.72 27.33 -32.94
N ILE A 348 3.80 26.69 -34.11
CA ILE A 348 4.99 25.95 -34.55
C ILE A 348 5.71 26.83 -35.57
N GLU A 349 6.96 27.20 -35.26
CA GLU A 349 7.82 28.00 -36.14
C GLU A 349 8.84 27.13 -36.87
N ILE A 350 8.93 27.28 -38.19
CA ILE A 350 9.89 26.55 -39.04
C ILE A 350 11.14 27.41 -39.31
N ASN A 351 12.31 26.77 -39.35
CA ASN A 351 13.59 27.41 -39.69
C ASN A 351 13.56 28.16 -41.03
N GLU A 352 14.20 29.34 -41.06
CA GLU A 352 14.14 30.25 -42.21
C GLU A 352 14.86 29.73 -43.46
N ASP A 353 15.92 28.95 -43.26
CA ASP A 353 16.85 28.57 -44.34
C ASP A 353 16.25 27.53 -45.33
N ILE A 354 15.17 26.85 -44.95
CA ILE A 354 14.49 25.80 -45.75
C ILE A 354 13.22 26.35 -46.44
N ARG A 355 12.88 27.63 -46.21
CA ARG A 355 11.68 28.30 -46.74
C ARG A 355 11.60 28.30 -48.26
N ASN A 356 12.75 28.43 -48.93
CA ASN A 356 12.79 28.69 -50.37
C ASN A 356 12.61 27.44 -51.25
N THR A 357 12.58 26.23 -50.69
CA THR A 357 12.52 24.99 -51.49
C THR A 357 11.14 24.34 -51.56
N ASN A 358 10.27 24.50 -50.55
CA ASN A 358 9.10 23.63 -50.38
C ASN A 358 7.72 24.33 -50.25
N ASN A 359 7.60 25.66 -50.44
CA ASN A 359 6.33 26.40 -50.28
C ASN A 359 5.59 26.06 -48.96
N LEU A 360 6.33 25.95 -47.85
CA LEU A 360 5.77 25.74 -46.51
C LEU A 360 5.47 27.09 -45.85
N ASP A 361 4.42 27.16 -45.04
CA ASP A 361 4.10 28.36 -44.27
C ASP A 361 5.17 28.62 -43.19
N GLU A 362 5.46 29.89 -42.92
CA GLU A 362 6.45 30.30 -41.90
C GLU A 362 6.08 29.81 -40.49
N GLU A 363 4.78 29.82 -40.19
CA GLU A 363 4.22 29.60 -38.86
C GLU A 363 2.86 28.90 -38.96
N TYR A 364 2.69 27.83 -38.17
CA TYR A 364 1.38 27.16 -38.01
C TYR A 364 0.75 27.57 -36.69
N TYR A 365 -0.46 28.13 -36.74
CA TYR A 365 -1.24 28.51 -35.57
C TYR A 365 -2.30 27.44 -35.30
N LEU A 366 -2.23 26.80 -34.13
CA LEU A 366 -3.07 25.71 -33.68
C LEU A 366 -3.81 26.12 -32.42
N SER A 367 -5.08 25.76 -32.31
CA SER A 367 -5.89 26.04 -31.12
C SER A 367 -6.82 24.88 -30.82
N THR A 368 -7.11 24.67 -29.54
CA THR A 368 -8.04 23.65 -29.06
C THR A 368 -8.88 24.21 -27.91
N ASN A 369 -9.97 23.53 -27.56
CA ASN A 369 -10.78 23.83 -26.39
C ASN A 369 -10.36 23.03 -25.15
N ASN A 370 -9.50 22.01 -25.31
CA ASN A 370 -9.07 21.12 -24.22
C ASN A 370 -7.60 21.38 -23.83
N GLU A 371 -7.41 21.98 -22.66
CA GLU A 371 -6.08 22.33 -22.12
C GLU A 371 -5.24 21.08 -21.78
N SER A 372 -5.88 20.00 -21.33
CA SER A 372 -5.18 18.76 -20.97
C SER A 372 -4.59 18.07 -22.20
N GLU A 373 -5.34 17.99 -23.29
CA GLU A 373 -4.87 17.44 -24.57
C GLU A 373 -3.79 18.33 -25.19
N LEU A 374 -3.93 19.66 -25.10
CA LEU A 374 -2.89 20.59 -25.53
C LEU A 374 -1.58 20.36 -24.78
N THR A 375 -1.65 20.22 -23.45
CA THR A 375 -0.47 19.98 -22.61
C THR A 375 0.17 18.63 -22.94
N ALA A 376 -0.63 17.58 -23.15
CA ALA A 376 -0.12 16.27 -23.56
C ALA A 376 0.53 16.31 -24.96
N PHE A 377 -0.02 17.08 -25.89
CA PHE A 377 0.57 17.31 -27.21
C PHE A 377 1.89 18.10 -27.13
N LEU A 378 1.94 19.14 -26.30
CA LEU A 378 3.15 19.91 -26.03
C LEU A 378 4.26 19.05 -25.43
N ASP A 379 3.94 18.23 -24.41
CA ASP A 379 4.88 17.30 -23.80
C ASP A 379 5.47 16.34 -24.85
N GLY A 380 4.61 15.79 -25.72
CA GLY A 380 5.02 14.90 -26.81
C GLY A 380 5.96 15.59 -27.81
N LEU A 381 5.65 16.83 -28.20
CA LEU A 381 6.49 17.60 -29.12
C LEU A 381 7.83 17.98 -28.48
N GLN A 382 7.83 18.36 -27.21
CA GLN A 382 9.06 18.66 -26.47
C GLN A 382 9.97 17.42 -26.39
N CYS A 383 9.39 16.21 -26.21
CA CYS A 383 10.15 14.96 -26.24
C CYS A 383 10.79 14.65 -27.61
N LEU A 384 10.28 15.22 -28.70
CA LEU A 384 10.83 15.04 -30.05
C LEU A 384 11.93 16.05 -30.37
N ILE A 385 11.74 17.31 -29.98
CA ILE A 385 12.65 18.41 -30.32
C ILE A 385 13.80 18.50 -29.32
N ASN A 386 13.50 18.47 -28.02
CA ASN A 386 14.46 18.67 -26.94
C ASN A 386 14.23 17.65 -25.82
N PRO A 387 14.63 16.38 -26.01
CA PRO A 387 14.38 15.30 -25.05
C PRO A 387 14.98 15.60 -23.68
N ASP A 388 16.17 16.21 -23.62
CA ASP A 388 16.84 16.55 -22.37
C ASP A 388 16.03 17.57 -21.55
N VAL A 389 15.47 18.59 -22.21
CA VAL A 389 14.62 19.60 -21.56
C VAL A 389 13.31 19.00 -21.10
N ALA A 390 12.71 18.10 -21.89
CA ALA A 390 11.48 17.40 -21.52
C ALA A 390 11.65 16.60 -20.23
N LEU A 391 12.78 15.88 -20.10
CA LEU A 391 13.11 15.06 -18.92
C LEU A 391 13.29 15.91 -17.65
N GLN A 392 13.65 17.19 -17.80
CA GLN A 392 13.83 18.08 -16.65
C GLN A 392 12.52 18.66 -16.09
N THR A 393 11.40 18.52 -16.80
CA THR A 393 10.11 19.07 -16.35
C THR A 393 9.62 18.38 -15.07
N PRO A 394 8.99 19.12 -14.13
CA PRO A 394 8.56 18.55 -12.85
C PRO A 394 7.54 17.43 -13.02
N ALA A 395 6.63 17.57 -14.00
CA ALA A 395 5.64 16.54 -14.32
C ALA A 395 6.29 15.24 -14.80
N MET A 396 7.29 15.33 -15.68
CA MET A 396 8.01 14.17 -16.20
C MET A 396 8.87 13.50 -15.13
N LYS A 397 9.57 14.28 -14.31
CA LYS A 397 10.32 13.76 -13.14
C LYS A 397 9.42 13.01 -12.17
N ALA A 398 8.26 13.56 -11.83
CA ALA A 398 7.31 12.91 -10.92
C ALA A 398 6.79 11.58 -11.50
N GLU A 399 6.50 11.54 -12.80
CA GLU A 399 6.09 10.32 -13.49
C GLU A 399 7.21 9.26 -13.51
N ILE A 400 8.44 9.66 -13.84
CA ILE A 400 9.63 8.78 -13.84
C ILE A 400 9.87 8.20 -12.45
N GLU A 401 9.88 9.03 -11.40
CA GLU A 401 10.09 8.57 -10.03
C GLU A 401 8.98 7.63 -9.55
N SER A 402 7.73 7.87 -9.96
CA SER A 402 6.61 6.98 -9.65
C SER A 402 6.76 5.60 -10.29
N LEU A 403 7.07 5.55 -11.59
CA LEU A 403 7.30 4.29 -12.32
C LEU A 403 8.54 3.57 -11.82
N LEU A 404 9.61 4.30 -11.52
CA LEU A 404 10.84 3.74 -10.96
C LEU A 404 10.59 3.10 -9.59
N ASN A 405 9.79 3.76 -8.73
CA ASN A 405 9.41 3.20 -7.45
C ASN A 405 8.58 1.91 -7.61
N LEU A 406 7.63 1.91 -8.53
CA LEU A 406 6.82 0.72 -8.82
C LEU A 406 7.69 -0.45 -9.31
N GLU A 407 8.59 -0.19 -10.26
CA GLU A 407 9.48 -1.23 -10.81
C GLU A 407 10.40 -1.81 -9.74
N VAL A 408 11.02 -0.95 -8.91
CA VAL A 408 11.86 -1.40 -7.80
C VAL A 408 11.05 -2.24 -6.82
N ARG A 409 9.86 -1.80 -6.43
CA ARG A 409 8.96 -2.56 -5.54
C ARG A 409 8.65 -3.93 -6.10
N VAL A 410 8.30 -4.03 -7.39
CA VAL A 410 8.00 -5.32 -8.04
C VAL A 410 9.18 -6.27 -7.95
N ARG A 411 10.41 -5.80 -8.17
CA ARG A 411 11.60 -6.67 -8.08
C ARG A 411 11.95 -7.06 -6.64
N LEU A 412 11.61 -6.21 -5.67
CA LEU A 412 11.80 -6.54 -4.26
C LEU A 412 10.78 -7.57 -3.76
N LEU A 413 9.62 -7.74 -4.41
CA LEU A 413 8.69 -8.83 -4.08
C LEU A 413 9.30 -10.21 -4.29
N ASP A 414 10.17 -10.36 -5.30
CA ASP A 414 10.82 -11.63 -5.63
C ASP A 414 12.04 -11.93 -4.73
N MET A 415 12.46 -10.97 -3.91
CA MET A 415 13.61 -11.15 -3.03
C MET A 415 13.18 -11.84 -1.73
N PRO A 416 13.79 -12.98 -1.36
CA PRO A 416 13.56 -13.56 -0.04
C PRO A 416 13.99 -12.52 1.01
N GLN A 417 13.23 -12.38 2.10
CA GLN A 417 13.54 -11.48 3.21
C GLN A 417 14.84 -11.88 3.91
N ARG A 418 15.97 -11.62 3.25
CA ARG A 418 17.30 -11.66 3.82
C ARG A 418 17.64 -10.22 4.14
N ASN A 419 18.14 -10.04 5.36
CA ASN A 419 18.70 -8.77 5.82
C ASN A 419 19.51 -8.15 4.69
N THR A 420 19.13 -6.95 4.27
CA THR A 420 19.80 -6.13 3.25
C THR A 420 21.20 -5.66 3.68
N ALA A 421 21.74 -6.25 4.73
CA ALA A 421 23.04 -5.97 5.31
C ALA A 421 24.02 -7.10 4.95
N SER A 422 24.90 -6.80 3.98
CA SER A 422 26.34 -7.10 3.93
C SER A 422 26.78 -7.36 2.50
N ASP A 423 27.95 -6.80 2.15
CA ASP A 423 28.71 -7.19 0.97
C ASP A 423 28.96 -8.71 1.04
N ILE A 424 28.14 -9.49 0.35
CA ILE A 424 28.41 -10.91 0.18
C ILE A 424 29.57 -10.97 -0.82
N PRO A 425 30.79 -11.34 -0.39
CA PRO A 425 31.92 -11.40 -1.30
C PRO A 425 31.62 -12.45 -2.36
N ILE A 426 31.76 -12.06 -3.63
CA ILE A 426 31.62 -12.99 -4.75
C ILE A 426 32.74 -14.03 -4.59
N PRO A 427 32.41 -15.34 -4.43
CA PRO A 427 33.42 -16.37 -4.32
C PRO A 427 34.26 -16.43 -5.61
N PRO A 428 35.54 -16.84 -5.53
CA PRO A 428 36.37 -17.02 -6.72
C PRO A 428 35.74 -18.07 -7.65
N LEU A 429 35.98 -17.93 -8.96
CA LEU A 429 35.50 -18.88 -9.95
C LEU A 429 35.95 -20.31 -9.58
N PRO A 430 35.04 -21.30 -9.61
CA PRO A 430 35.41 -22.69 -9.40
C PRO A 430 36.47 -23.11 -10.43
N MET A 431 37.50 -23.83 -9.99
CA MET A 431 38.50 -24.39 -10.91
C MET A 431 38.01 -25.65 -11.62
N ASP A 432 36.88 -26.20 -11.19
CA ASP A 432 36.24 -27.37 -11.80
C ASP A 432 34.85 -27.01 -12.32
N PHE A 433 34.63 -27.32 -13.60
CA PHE A 433 33.38 -27.13 -14.34
C PHE A 433 32.73 -28.46 -14.75
N SER A 434 33.16 -29.58 -14.16
CA SER A 434 32.66 -30.93 -14.43
C SER A 434 31.15 -31.12 -14.19
N TRP A 435 30.52 -30.19 -13.46
CA TRP A 435 29.10 -30.16 -13.17
C TRP A 435 28.24 -29.49 -14.26
N ILE A 436 28.84 -28.90 -15.31
CA ILE A 436 28.10 -28.33 -16.45
C ILE A 436 27.65 -29.47 -17.37
N PRO A 437 26.33 -29.67 -17.60
CA PRO A 437 25.85 -30.69 -18.52
C PRO A 437 26.43 -30.49 -19.92
N ALA A 438 26.90 -31.58 -20.54
CA ALA A 438 27.56 -31.59 -21.86
C ALA A 438 26.71 -30.92 -22.96
N ASP A 439 25.39 -30.90 -22.80
CA ASP A 439 24.42 -30.40 -23.77
C ASP A 439 24.42 -28.86 -23.91
N LYS A 440 25.19 -28.14 -23.08
CA LYS A 440 25.35 -26.68 -23.15
C LYS A 440 26.68 -26.23 -23.78
N PHE A 441 27.48 -27.16 -24.31
CA PHE A 441 28.75 -26.88 -24.99
C PHE A 441 28.65 -26.79 -26.53
N PHE A 442 27.46 -26.48 -27.08
CA PHE A 442 27.25 -26.26 -28.51
C PHE A 442 26.75 -24.85 -28.82
#